data_AF-A0A7W8RU67-F1
#
_entry.id   AF-A0A7W8RU67-F1
#
_cell.length_a   1.000
_cell.length_b   1.000
_cell.length_c   1.000
_cell.angle_alpha   90.00
_cell.angle_beta   90.00
_cell.angle_gamma   90.00
#
_symmetry.space_group_name_H-M   'P 1'
#
loop_
_entity.id
_entity.type
_entity.pdbx_description
1 polymer ?
#
loop_
_entity_poly.entity_id
_entity_poly.type
_entity_poly.pdbx_seq_one_letter_code
_entity_poly.pdbx_strand_id
1 'polypeptide(L)' 'MEWEAETAHTGAAHDALVTDVIFQGQDASVALQLQSATRAMVRTRVPGYLCPRPGERVRLVVEGEVTAYSRA' A
#
# COMPACT_ATOMS: atom_id res chain seq x y z
N MET A 1 -26.68 14.04 -17.83
CA MET A 1 -25.26 13.70 -17.59
C MET A 1 -25.18 13.26 -16.15
N GLU A 2 -25.41 11.97 -15.94
CA GLU A 2 -25.26 11.33 -14.64
C GLU A 2 -23.76 11.30 -14.34
N TRP A 3 -23.34 12.05 -13.33
CA TRP A 3 -22.03 11.89 -12.76
C TRP A 3 -22.15 10.67 -11.85
N GLU A 4 -21.57 9.56 -12.29
CA GLU A 4 -21.45 8.37 -11.45
C GLU A 4 -20.68 8.80 -10.20
N ALA A 5 -21.35 8.76 -9.05
CA ALA A 5 -20.72 9.07 -7.78
C ALA A 5 -19.57 8.10 -7.62
N GLU A 6 -18.34 8.60 -7.76
CA GLU A 6 -17.12 7.88 -7.40
C GLU A 6 -17.31 7.47 -5.95
N THR A 7 -17.66 6.20 -5.75
CA THR A 7 -17.96 5.71 -4.42
C THR A 7 -16.61 5.65 -3.74
N ALA A 8 -16.28 6.70 -2.98
CA ALA A 8 -15.06 6.76 -2.21
C ALA A 8 -15.08 5.62 -1.19
N HIS A 9 -14.56 4.46 -1.59
CA HIS A 9 -14.35 3.33 -0.72
C HIS A 9 -13.23 3.72 0.23
N THR A 10 -13.59 4.43 1.29
CA THR A 10 -12.66 4.88 2.32
C THR A 10 -12.27 3.66 3.13
N GLY A 11 -11.32 2.88 2.60
CA GLY A 11 -10.62 1.89 3.39
C GLY A 11 -9.93 2.60 4.56
N ALA A 12 -9.85 1.91 5.70
CA ALA A 12 -9.12 2.46 6.84
C ALA A 12 -7.66 2.74 6.42
N ALA A 13 -7.23 3.97 6.63
CA ALA A 13 -5.85 4.36 6.41
C ALA A 13 -4.95 3.80 7.52
N HIS A 14 -3.85 3.17 7.12
CA HIS A 14 -2.86 2.59 8.03
C HIS A 14 -1.52 3.29 7.87
N ASP A 15 -0.91 3.68 9.00
CA ASP A 15 0.46 4.18 8.99
C ASP A 15 1.44 3.01 8.79
N ALA A 16 2.38 3.21 7.86
CA ALA A 16 3.40 2.22 7.53
C ALA A 16 4.78 2.87 7.37
N LEU A 17 5.82 2.08 7.60
CA LEU A 17 7.21 2.44 7.33
C LEU A 17 7.68 1.71 6.08
N VAL A 18 8.31 2.42 5.15
CA VAL A 18 8.98 1.80 4.01
C VAL A 18 10.24 1.12 4.50
N THR A 19 10.33 -0.20 4.36
CA THR A 19 11.50 -0.97 4.81
C THR A 19 12.46 -1.27 3.68
N ASP A 20 11.95 -1.49 2.46
CA ASP A 20 12.76 -1.87 1.31
C ASP A 20 12.08 -1.48 -0.02
N VAL A 21 12.88 -1.23 -1.05
CA VAL A 21 12.43 -0.83 -2.38
C VAL A 21 13.26 -1.54 -3.44
N ILE A 22 12.59 -2.22 -4.37
CA ILE A 22 13.23 -2.93 -5.49
C ILE A 22 12.65 -2.39 -6.81
N PHE A 23 13.50 -1.77 -7.63
CA PHE A 23 13.12 -1.29 -8.96
C PHE A 23 13.14 -2.42 -9.98
N GLN A 24 12.08 -2.51 -10.79
CA GLN A 24 11.87 -3.56 -11.80
C GLN A 24 11.54 -2.91 -13.15
N GLY A 25 12.41 -2.00 -13.61
CA GLY A 25 12.17 -1.16 -14.79
C GLY A 25 11.37 0.09 -14.43
N GLN A 26 10.16 0.22 -14.99
CA GLN A 26 9.32 1.41 -14.79
C GLN A 26 8.60 1.42 -13.42
N ASP A 27 8.48 0.27 -12.78
CA ASP A 27 7.82 0.11 -11.48
C ASP A 27 8.82 -0.20 -10.37
N ALA A 28 8.40 0.07 -9.14
CA ALA A 28 9.08 -0.33 -7.92
C ALA A 28 8.17 -1.19 -7.05
N SER A 29 8.70 -2.30 -6.56
CA SER A 29 8.08 -3.05 -5.46
C SER A 29 8.53 -2.42 -4.15
N VAL A 30 7.57 -2.05 -3.32
CA VAL A 30 7.80 -1.40 -2.02
C VAL A 30 7.34 -2.33 -0.91
N ALA A 31 8.25 -2.65 0.01
CA ALA A 31 7.94 -3.36 1.23
C ALA A 31 7.61 -2.36 2.34
N LEU A 32 6.45 -2.56 2.96
CA LEU A 32 5.88 -1.71 3.99
C LEU A 32 5.69 -2.52 5.27
N GLN A 33 6.11 -1.97 6.40
CA GLN A 33 5.78 -2.50 7.72
C GLN A 33 4.66 -1.67 8.34
N LEU A 34 3.56 -2.31 8.72
CA LEU A 34 2.47 -1.61 9.39
C LEU A 34 2.86 -1.23 10.82
N GLN A 35 2.59 0.00 11.24
CA GLN A 35 2.92 0.47 12.59
C GLN A 35 2.01 -0.15 13.66
N SER A 36 0.73 -0.37 13.33
CA SER A 36 -0.23 -1.01 14.23
C SER A 36 0.03 -2.52 14.41
N ALA A 37 0.80 -3.14 13.51
CA ALA A 37 1.11 -4.56 13.54
C ALA A 37 2.53 -4.80 13.01
N THR A 38 3.53 -4.74 13.88
CA THR A 38 4.95 -4.78 13.51
C THR A 38 5.39 -6.05 12.79
N ARG A 39 4.62 -7.14 12.85
CA ARG A 39 4.86 -8.38 12.08
C ARG A 39 4.13 -8.42 10.74
N ALA A 40 3.23 -7.48 10.47
CA ALA A 40 2.49 -7.39 9.23
C ALA A 40 3.30 -6.61 8.19
N MET A 41 3.75 -7.35 7.17
CA MET A 41 4.45 -6.81 6.02
C MET A 41 3.49 -6.76 4.83
N VAL A 42 3.40 -5.60 4.19
CA VAL A 42 2.63 -5.40 2.96
C VAL A 42 3.60 -5.15 1.83
N ARG A 43 3.37 -5.79 0.68
CA ARG A 43 4.09 -5.49 -0.56
C ARG A 43 3.13 -4.83 -1.53
N THR A 44 3.57 -3.71 -2.09
CA THR A 44 2.82 -2.94 -3.08
C THR A 44 3.70 -2.68 -4.28
N ARG A 45 3.10 -2.40 -5.43
CA ARG A 45 3.80 -1.94 -6.63
C ARG A 45 3.36 -0.52 -6.92
N VAL A 46 4.32 0.36 -7.16
CA VAL A 46 4.10 1.75 -7.54
C VAL A 46 4.96 2.09 -8.75
N PRO A 47 4.57 3.09 -9.58
CA PRO A 47 5.48 3.61 -10.59
C PRO A 47 6.77 4.10 -9.94
N GLY A 48 7.92 3.76 -10.52
CA GLY A 48 9.23 4.04 -9.92
C GLY A 48 9.50 5.52 -9.67
N TYR A 49 8.92 6.40 -10.50
CA TYR A 49 9.05 7.86 -10.33
C TYR A 49 8.20 8.44 -9.18
N LEU A 50 7.25 7.67 -8.63
CA LEU A 50 6.46 7.99 -7.44
C LEU A 50 6.88 7.15 -6.23
N CYS A 51 8.00 6.42 -6.34
CA CYS A 51 8.41 5.50 -5.30
C CYS A 51 8.88 6.26 -4.05
N PRO A 52 8.35 5.95 -2.85
CA PRO A 52 8.86 6.49 -1.60
C PRO A 52 10.23 5.88 -1.26
N ARG A 53 10.95 6.49 -0.31
CA ARG A 53 12.30 6.03 0.08
C ARG A 53 12.25 5.08 1.28
N PRO A 54 13.20 4.13 1.40
CA PRO A 54 13.37 3.37 2.64
C PRO A 54 13.54 4.31 3.86
N GLY A 55 12.87 4.00 4.96
CA GLY A 55 12.79 4.81 6.17
C GLY A 55 11.68 5.87 6.17
N GLU A 56 10.99 6.09 5.05
CA GLU A 56 9.89 7.05 4.97
C GLU A 56 8.61 6.51 5.59
N ARG A 57 7.84 7.40 6.22
CA ARG A 57 6.51 7.09 6.75
C ARG A 57 5.46 7.40 5.71
N VAL A 58 4.64 6.40 5.39
CA VAL A 58 3.59 6.51 4.38
C VAL A 58 2.25 6.08 4.96
N ARG A 59 1.18 6.52 4.30
CA ARG A 59 -0.19 6.10 4.59
C ARG A 59 -0.64 5.10 3.54
N LEU A 60 -1.04 3.91 3.98
CA LEU A 60 -1.57 2.85 3.13
C LEU A 60 -3.10 2.83 3.24
N VAL A 61 -3.77 2.82 2.11
CA VAL A 61 -5.22 2.61 2.01
C VAL A 61 -5.46 1.42 1.10
N VAL A 62 -6.39 0.55 1.49
CA VAL A 62 -6.87 -0.54 0.62
C VAL A 62 -8.25 -0.12 0.12
N GLU A 63 -8.38 0.00 -1.19
CA GLU A 63 -9.65 0.37 -1.82
C GLU A 63 -10.36 -0.88 -2.33
N GLY A 64 -11.68 -0.92 -2.18
CA GLY A 64 -12.53 -2.02 -2.65
C GLY A 64 -12.62 -3.22 -1.71
N GLU A 65 -13.13 -4.33 -2.26
CA GLU A 65 -13.35 -5.59 -1.55
C GLU A 65 -12.02 -6.33 -1.27
N VAL A 66 -11.93 -7.02 -0.14
CA VAL A 66 -10.71 -7.74 0.28
C VAL A 66 -11.03 -9.20 0.56
N THR A 67 -10.19 -10.10 0.05
CA THR A 67 -10.21 -11.53 0.38
C THR A 67 -9.05 -11.86 1.32
N ALA A 68 -9.35 -12.42 2.48
CA ALA A 68 -8.35 -12.88 3.44
C ALA A 68 -8.29 -14.41 3.47
N TYR A 69 -7.07 -14.94 3.57
CA TYR A 69 -6.82 -16.38 3.72
C TYR A 69 -6.15 -16.64 5.06
N SER A 70 -6.57 -17.70 5.74
CA SER A 70 -5.92 -18.13 6.98
C SER A 70 -4.47 -18.50 6.73
N ARG A 71 -3.59 -18.08 7.65
CA ARG A 71 -2.21 -18.54 7.66
C ARG A 71 -2.18 -19.99 8.19
N ALA A 72 -1.59 -20.90 7.40
CA ALA A 72 -1.31 -22.27 7.83
C ALA A 72 -0.13 -22.31 8.83
#